data_AF-A0A5E4UKZ6-F1
#
_entry.id   AF-A0A5E4UKZ6-F1
#
_cell.length_a   1.000
_cell.length_b   1.000
_cell.length_c   1.000
_cell.angle_alpha   90.00
_cell.angle_beta   90.00
_cell.angle_gamma   90.00
#
_symmetry.space_group_name_H-M   'P 1'
#
loop_
_entity.id
_entity.type
_entity.pdbx_description
1 polymer ?
#
loop_
_entity_poly.entity_id
_entity_poly.type
_entity_poly.pdbx_seq_one_letter_code
_entity_poly.pdbx_strand_id
1 'polypeptide(L)' 'MLSLSKQAILAALQRVSGHDPEPLSDALTDALLARDLIRRVGKHLEPTQFGKSYSRAASTLRWGW' A
#
# COMPACT_ATOMS: atom_id res chain seq x y z
N MET A 1 5.32 1.04 17.76
CA MET A 1 5.15 0.10 16.64
C MET A 1 3.76 0.32 16.07
N LEU A 2 3.62 0.94 14.89
CA LEU A 2 2.30 1.24 14.31
C LEU A 2 1.59 -0.08 13.97
N SER A 3 0.54 -0.41 14.72
CA SER A 3 -0.40 -1.47 14.34
C SER A 3 -1.22 -0.95 13.17
N LEU A 4 -0.67 -1.05 11.96
CA LEU A 4 -1.40 -0.72 10.75
C LEU A 4 -2.48 -1.77 10.53
N SER A 5 -3.72 -1.31 10.49
CA SER A 5 -4.84 -2.17 10.12
C SER A 5 -4.67 -2.64 8.67
N LYS A 6 -5.22 -3.83 8.36
CA LYS A 6 -5.26 -4.36 7.00
C LYS A 6 -5.86 -3.35 6.01
N GLN A 7 -6.88 -2.59 6.43
CA GLN A 7 -7.49 -1.55 5.61
C GLN A 7 -6.55 -0.38 5.31
N ALA A 8 -5.77 0.07 6.30
CA ALA A 8 -4.80 1.15 6.10
C ALA A 8 -3.70 0.75 5.10
N ILE A 9 -3.21 -0.49 5.17
CA ILE A 9 -2.23 -1.03 4.22
C ILE A 9 -2.82 -1.07 2.80
N LEU A 10 -4.07 -1.48 2.65
CA LEU A 10 -4.72 -1.58 1.34
C LEU A 10 -5.00 -0.22 0.71
N ALA A 11 -5.56 0.71 1.47
CA ALA A 11 -5.80 2.07 1.00
C ALA A 11 -4.49 2.73 0.55
N ALA A 12 -3.40 2.46 1.27
CA ALA A 12 -2.08 2.95 0.89
C ALA A 12 -1.52 2.29 -0.37
N LEU A 13 -1.65 0.98 -0.51
CA LEU A 13 -1.27 0.28 -1.74
C LEU A 13 -2.07 0.76 -2.95
N GLN A 14 -3.34 1.11 -2.77
CA GLN A 14 -4.18 1.72 -3.81
C GLN A 14 -3.68 3.11 -4.20
N ARG A 15 -3.38 3.99 -3.23
CA ARG A 15 -2.76 5.31 -3.46
C ARG A 15 -1.44 5.19 -4.23
N VAL A 16 -0.54 4.31 -3.78
CA VAL A 16 0.74 4.05 -4.47
C VAL A 16 0.55 3.48 -5.88
N SER A 17 -0.52 2.71 -6.11
CA SER A 17 -0.84 2.17 -7.44
C SER A 17 -1.50 3.19 -8.38
N GLY A 18 -1.63 4.45 -7.96
CA GLY A 18 -2.19 5.54 -8.77
C GLY A 18 -3.72 5.58 -8.81
N HIS A 19 -4.41 4.85 -7.93
CA HIS A 19 -5.88 4.90 -7.86
C HIS A 19 -6.42 6.11 -7.09
N ASP A 20 -5.58 6.76 -6.27
CA ASP A 20 -6.01 7.84 -5.40
C ASP A 20 -4.88 8.88 -5.25
N PRO A 21 -5.15 10.17 -5.55
CA PRO A 21 -4.16 11.24 -5.49
C PRO A 21 -3.83 11.73 -4.06
N GLU A 22 -4.47 11.19 -3.03
CA GLU A 22 -4.23 11.63 -1.65
C GLU A 22 -2.81 11.26 -1.16
N PRO A 23 -2.05 12.22 -0.60
CA PRO A 23 -0.69 11.97 -0.13
C PRO A 23 -0.66 11.00 1.06
N LEU A 24 0.26 10.04 0.99
CA LEU A 24 0.52 9.11 2.09
C LEU A 24 1.28 9.80 3.22
N SER A 25 0.86 9.55 4.46
CA SER A 25 1.63 10.01 5.61
C SER A 25 2.98 9.29 5.69
N ASP A 26 4.02 10.01 6.12
CA ASP A 26 5.38 9.49 6.19
C ASP A 26 5.48 8.22 7.04
N ALA A 27 4.79 8.21 8.18
CA ALA A 27 4.77 7.06 9.07
C ALA A 27 4.15 5.80 8.45
N LEU A 28 3.19 5.97 7.52
CA LEU A 28 2.57 4.87 6.79
C LEU A 28 3.46 4.39 5.65
N THR A 29 4.15 5.32 4.98
CA THR A 29 5.19 5.03 3.98
C THR A 29 6.32 4.20 4.58
N ASP A 30 6.87 4.62 5.72
CA ASP A 30 7.96 3.92 6.41
C ASP A 30 7.54 2.51 6.84
N ALA A 31 6.32 2.36 7.34
CA ALA A 31 5.82 1.05 7.75
C ALA A 31 5.54 0.10 6.56
N LEU A 32 5.21 0.62 5.38
CA LEU A 32 5.07 -0.17 4.15
C LEU A 32 6.44 -0.55 3.56
N LEU A 33 7.40 0.38 3.60
CA LEU A 33 8.79 0.12 3.22
C LEU A 33 9.43 -0.95 4.13
N ALA A 34 9.22 -0.84 5.45
CA ALA A 34 9.73 -1.80 6.43
C ALA A 34 9.14 -3.22 6.27
N ARG A 35 7.99 -3.35 5.59
CA ARG A 35 7.33 -4.63 5.28
C ARG A 35 7.57 -5.09 3.84
N ASP A 36 8.42 -4.39 3.09
CA ASP A 36 8.72 -4.66 1.68
C ASP A 36 7.46 -4.73 0.80
N LEU A 37 6.42 -3.96 1.15
CA LEU A 37 5.16 -3.90 0.39
C LEU A 37 5.24 -2.84 -0.71
N ILE A 38 6.02 -1.79 -0.49
CA ILE A 38 6.33 -0.76 -1.48
C ILE A 38 7.83 -0.55 -1.52
N ARG A 39 8.32 0.05 -2.61
CA ARG A 39 9.69 0.50 -2.76
C ARG A 39 9.72 1.90 -3.35
N ARG A 40 10.78 2.64 -3.04
CA ARG A 40 11.03 3.95 -3.66
C ARG A 40 11.77 3.74 -4.99
N VAL A 41 11.17 4.21 -6.07
CA VAL A 41 11.73 4.23 -7.43
C VAL A 41 11.93 5.68 -7.83
N GLY A 42 13.15 6.18 -7.60
CA GLY A 42 13.47 7.60 -7.78
C GLY A 42 12.65 8.49 -6.83
N LYS A 43 11.77 9.32 -7.40
CA LYS A 43 10.86 10.21 -6.65
C LYS A 43 9.48 9.62 -6.38
N HIS A 44 9.21 8.41 -6.89
CA HIS A 44 7.91 7.77 -6.78
C HIS A 44 7.98 6.55 -5.87
N LEU A 45 6.82 6.18 -5.33
CA LEU A 45 6.65 4.91 -4.63
C LEU A 45 5.99 3.95 -5.61
N GLU A 46 6.44 2.70 -5.61
CA GLU A 46 5.82 1.64 -6.39
C GLU A 46 5.54 0.43 -5.50
N PRO A 47 4.44 -0.31 -5.73
CA PRO A 47 4.19 -1.53 -5.00
C PRO A 47 5.15 -2.64 -5.46
N THR A 48 5.71 -3.38 -4.50
CA THR A 48 6.52 -4.58 -4.79
C THR A 48 5.64 -5.74 -5.26
N GLN A 49 6.25 -6.87 -5.65
CA GLN A 49 5.50 -8.08 -5.93
C GLN A 49 4.69 -8.56 -4.70
N PHE A 50 5.24 -8.37 -3.49
CA PHE A 50 4.53 -8.66 -2.24
C PHE A 50 3.37 -7.70 -2.01
N GLY A 51 3.57 -6.38 -2.20
CA GLY A 51 2.48 -5.40 -2.11
C GLY A 51 1.36 -5.65 -3.13
N LYS A 52 1.71 -6.00 -4.37
CA LYS A 52 0.73 -6.38 -5.40
C LYS A 52 -0.05 -7.64 -5.00
N SER A 53 0.63 -8.64 -4.46
CA SER A 53 0.00 -9.89 -4.02
C SER A 53 -0.90 -9.67 -2.80
N TYR A 54 -0.48 -8.84 -1.85
CA TYR A 54 -1.25 -8.43 -0.69
C TYR A 54 -2.52 -7.66 -1.09
N SER A 55 -2.36 -6.69 -2.00
CA SER A 55 -3.48 -5.94 -2.57
C SER A 55 -4.45 -6.87 -3.29
N ARG A 56 -3.96 -7.76 -4.17
CA ARG A 56 -4.79 -8.76 -4.86
C ARG A 56 -5.55 -9.66 -3.91
N ALA A 57 -4.87 -10.27 -2.94
CA ALA A 57 -5.48 -11.17 -1.95
C ALA A 57 -6.60 -10.50 -1.15
N ALA A 58 -6.47 -9.20 -0.89
CA ALA A 58 -7.49 -8.46 -0.18
C ALA A 58 -8.57 -7.83 -1.07
N SER A 59 -8.26 -7.51 -2.34
CA SER A 59 -9.24 -7.03 -3.31
C SER A 59 -10.09 -8.17 -3.89
N THR A 60 -9.58 -9.42 -3.92
CA THR A 60 -10.44 -10.61 -4.12
C THR A 60 -11.49 -10.77 -3.02
N LEU A 61 -11.27 -10.20 -1.82
CA LEU A 61 -12.25 -10.20 -0.73
C LEU A 61 -13.21 -9.01 -0.76
N ARG A 62 -13.08 -8.09 -1.73
CA ARG A 62 -13.91 -6.89 -1.77
C ARG A 62 -14.25 -6.49 -3.21
N TRP A 63 -14.90 -7.38 -3.93
CA TRP A 63 -15.86 -6.98 -4.97
C TRP A 63 -17.24 -6.95 -4.32
N GLY A 64 -17.55 -5.81 -3.74
CA GLY A 64 -18.90 -5.39 -3.41
C GLY A 64 -18.97 -3.94 -3.82
N TRP A 65 -19.65 -3.71 -4.95
CA TRP A 65 -19.94 -2.41 -5.54
C TRP A 65 -20.44 -1.39 -4.51
#